data_AF-A0A971JZC6-F1
#
_entry.id   AF-A0A971JZC6-F1
#
_cell.length_a   1.000
_cell.length_b   1.000
_cell.length_c   1.000
_cell.angle_alpha   90.00
_cell.angle_beta   90.00
_cell.angle_gamma   90.00
#
_symmetry.space_group_name_H-M   'P 1'
#
loop_
_entity.id
_entity.type
_entity.pdbx_description
1 polymer ?
#
loop_
_entity_poly.entity_id
_entity_poly.type
_entity_poly.pdbx_seq_one_letter_code
_entity_poly.pdbx_strand_id
1 'polypeptide(L)'
;MRKKLVLAEKPSVGRQLAQALGCTKRMDGYIEGDAYIVTWALGHLVELANPDVYTERWRRWNLKDLPMLPEDLIQVPIEQTRNQLEVVKALLARSDVETLVIATDAGREGELVARWIMKLADWKGATERLWISSQTNAAIAEGFANLKDAALYDTLYEAAQSRAAADWYVGMNVTRAMTCAYDAKLSAGRVQTPTLALMSDREDEIERFEGAFYWTLRADFTHFWASYYPEENSVRIGSEEVAQSLERSLIASEGIVTAVERADRSEAPPLAYDLTELQRDANILLDLSAKETLDTLQGLYERHRLVTYPRTDSR
;
A
#
# COMPACT_ATOMS: atom_id res chain seq x y z
N MET A 1 -23.65 -28.83 -18.29
CA MET A 1 -23.33 -28.94 -16.85
C MET A 1 -23.14 -27.55 -16.32
N ARG A 2 -23.59 -27.26 -15.09
CA ARG A 2 -23.38 -25.93 -14.48
C ARG A 2 -21.90 -25.77 -14.12
N LYS A 3 -21.35 -24.58 -14.31
CA LYS A 3 -19.96 -24.23 -14.09
C LYS A 3 -19.84 -23.07 -13.11
N LYS A 4 -18.69 -23.00 -12.44
CA LYS A 4 -18.28 -21.82 -11.66
C LYS A 4 -17.34 -20.95 -12.49
N LEU A 5 -17.62 -19.65 -12.57
CA LEU A 5 -16.72 -18.66 -13.15
C LEU A 5 -15.77 -18.17 -12.06
N VAL A 6 -14.46 -18.23 -12.29
CA VAL A 6 -13.43 -17.76 -11.36
C VAL A 6 -12.83 -16.47 -11.93
N LEU A 7 -12.93 -15.36 -11.19
CA LEU A 7 -12.39 -14.05 -11.58
C LEU A 7 -11.12 -13.74 -10.78
N ALA A 8 -9.96 -13.90 -11.41
CA ALA A 8 -8.68 -13.49 -10.83
C ALA A 8 -8.39 -12.00 -11.09
N GLU A 9 -7.41 -11.42 -10.38
CA GLU A 9 -7.02 -10.01 -10.61
C GLU A 9 -6.12 -9.82 -11.84
N LYS A 10 -5.30 -10.82 -12.17
CA LYS A 10 -4.29 -10.75 -13.23
C LYS A 10 -4.20 -12.05 -14.04
N PRO A 11 -3.71 -11.99 -15.30
CA PRO A 11 -3.53 -13.16 -16.13
C PRO A 11 -2.57 -14.21 -15.54
N SER A 12 -1.53 -13.78 -14.83
CA SER A 12 -0.57 -14.68 -14.18
C SER A 12 -1.27 -15.59 -13.18
N VAL A 13 -2.03 -15.00 -12.26
CA VAL A 13 -2.83 -15.70 -11.26
C VAL A 13 -3.92 -16.55 -11.91
N GLY A 14 -4.67 -16.00 -12.87
CA GLY A 14 -5.73 -16.73 -13.57
C GLY A 14 -5.23 -18.01 -14.25
N ARG A 15 -4.04 -17.99 -14.88
CA ARG A 15 -3.43 -19.20 -15.47
C ARG A 15 -3.05 -20.24 -14.42
N GLN A 16 -2.61 -19.83 -13.25
CA GLN A 16 -2.25 -20.73 -12.16
C GLN A 16 -3.49 -21.40 -11.57
N LEU A 17 -4.55 -20.62 -11.33
CA LEU A 17 -5.85 -21.15 -10.90
C LEU A 17 -6.42 -22.13 -11.94
N ALA A 18 -6.37 -21.77 -13.23
CA ALA A 18 -6.80 -22.66 -14.31
C ALA A 18 -6.04 -23.99 -14.30
N GLN A 19 -4.72 -23.95 -14.12
CA GLN A 19 -3.90 -25.17 -14.02
C GLN A 19 -4.29 -26.03 -12.81
N ALA A 20 -4.47 -25.43 -11.64
CA ALA A 20 -4.86 -26.14 -10.41
C ALA A 20 -6.27 -26.74 -10.51
N LEU A 21 -7.17 -26.09 -11.24
CA LEU A 21 -8.55 -26.53 -11.46
C LEU A 21 -8.72 -27.47 -12.68
N GLY A 22 -7.62 -27.83 -13.36
CA GLY A 22 -7.66 -28.72 -14.52
C GLY A 22 -8.29 -28.10 -15.78
N CYS A 23 -8.38 -26.77 -15.87
CA CYS A 23 -8.86 -26.08 -17.06
C CYS A 23 -7.78 -26.08 -18.15
N THR A 24 -8.09 -26.65 -19.32
CA THR A 24 -7.11 -26.84 -20.42
C THR A 24 -7.49 -26.09 -21.70
N LYS A 25 -8.77 -25.76 -21.90
CA LYS A 25 -9.26 -25.12 -23.13
C LYS A 25 -8.99 -23.62 -23.07
N ARG A 26 -7.92 -23.17 -23.72
CA ARG A 26 -7.55 -21.75 -23.80
C ARG A 26 -8.42 -21.00 -24.80
N MET A 27 -8.92 -19.85 -24.37
CA MET A 27 -9.70 -18.92 -25.19
C MET A 27 -9.10 -17.51 -25.04
N ASP A 28 -9.61 -16.55 -25.79
CA ASP A 28 -9.20 -15.17 -25.62
C ASP A 28 -9.78 -14.59 -24.32
N GLY A 29 -8.90 -14.22 -23.38
CA GLY A 29 -9.27 -13.66 -22.08
C GLY A 29 -9.73 -14.65 -20.99
N TYR A 30 -9.74 -15.97 -21.24
CA TYR A 30 -10.08 -16.99 -20.22
C TYR A 30 -9.58 -18.40 -20.58
N ILE A 31 -9.66 -19.32 -19.62
CA ILE A 31 -9.36 -20.75 -19.79
C ILE A 31 -10.51 -21.55 -19.21
N GLU A 32 -11.04 -22.50 -19.99
CA GLU A 32 -12.22 -23.28 -19.65
C GLU A 32 -11.87 -24.75 -19.38
N GLY A 33 -12.53 -25.34 -18.38
CA GLY A 33 -12.54 -26.77 -18.09
C GLY A 33 -13.97 -27.26 -17.92
N ASP A 34 -14.14 -28.46 -17.39
CA ASP A 34 -15.46 -29.09 -17.28
C ASP A 34 -16.33 -28.42 -16.21
N ALA A 35 -15.76 -28.14 -15.04
CA ALA A 35 -16.46 -27.54 -13.90
C ALA A 35 -16.21 -26.04 -13.71
N TYR A 36 -15.08 -25.53 -14.22
CA TYR A 36 -14.63 -24.15 -14.00
C TYR A 36 -14.35 -23.42 -15.30
N ILE A 37 -14.67 -22.13 -15.33
CA ILE A 37 -14.18 -21.16 -16.30
C ILE A 37 -13.31 -20.18 -15.52
N VAL A 38 -12.05 -20.01 -15.88
CA VAL A 38 -11.15 -19.09 -15.20
C VAL A 38 -10.82 -17.92 -16.10
N THR A 39 -11.21 -16.73 -15.67
CA THR A 39 -10.88 -15.45 -16.32
C THR A 39 -10.13 -14.56 -15.33
N TRP A 40 -9.76 -13.38 -15.78
CA TRP A 40 -8.99 -12.43 -14.99
C TRP A 40 -9.36 -11.00 -15.36
N ALA A 41 -9.12 -10.11 -14.42
CA ALA A 41 -9.01 -8.69 -14.67
C ALA A 41 -7.58 -8.35 -15.17
N LEU A 42 -7.31 -7.06 -15.33
CA LEU A 42 -5.99 -6.52 -15.66
C LEU A 42 -5.63 -5.44 -14.62
N GLY A 43 -5.79 -5.79 -13.35
CA GLY A 43 -6.00 -4.79 -12.29
C GLY A 43 -7.44 -4.26 -12.36
N HIS A 44 -7.62 -2.94 -12.29
CA HIS A 44 -8.94 -2.35 -12.51
C HIS A 44 -9.34 -2.45 -14.00
N LEU A 45 -10.53 -2.98 -14.27
CA LEU A 45 -11.21 -2.86 -15.57
C LEU A 45 -12.23 -1.71 -15.59
N VAL A 46 -12.49 -1.15 -14.41
CA VAL A 46 -13.56 -0.21 -14.10
C VAL A 46 -12.98 0.89 -13.24
N GLU A 47 -13.31 2.13 -13.55
CA GLU A 47 -12.92 3.31 -12.79
C GLU A 47 -14.12 4.21 -12.49
N LEU A 48 -13.92 5.22 -11.65
CA LEU A 48 -14.93 6.24 -11.42
C LEU A 48 -14.96 7.22 -12.59
N ALA A 49 -16.17 7.61 -13.00
CA ALA A 49 -16.37 8.50 -14.12
C ALA A 49 -15.72 9.87 -13.89
N ASN A 50 -15.23 10.46 -14.98
CA ASN A 50 -14.78 11.84 -14.97
C ASN A 50 -15.96 12.80 -14.75
N PRO A 51 -15.72 14.02 -14.22
CA PRO A 51 -16.79 14.97 -13.93
C PRO A 51 -17.70 15.33 -15.11
N ASP A 52 -17.21 15.29 -16.35
CA ASP A 52 -18.01 15.58 -17.55
C ASP A 52 -19.09 14.54 -17.85
N VAL A 53 -18.98 13.32 -17.29
CA VAL A 53 -20.03 12.29 -17.40
C VAL A 53 -21.28 12.67 -16.59
N TYR A 54 -21.11 13.40 -15.48
CA TYR A 54 -22.22 13.80 -14.62
C TYR A 54 -22.94 15.03 -15.17
N THR A 55 -22.20 15.99 -15.73
CA THR A 55 -22.75 17.18 -16.38
C THR A 55 -21.74 17.82 -17.32
N GLU A 56 -22.21 18.28 -18.49
CA GLU A 56 -21.39 19.01 -19.46
C GLU A 56 -20.75 20.27 -18.83
N ARG A 57 -21.39 20.86 -17.81
CA ARG A 57 -20.87 22.01 -17.07
C ARG A 57 -19.49 21.72 -16.48
N TRP A 58 -19.26 20.51 -15.96
CA TRP A 58 -18.01 20.12 -15.31
C TRP A 58 -16.90 19.69 -16.28
N ARG A 59 -17.14 19.73 -17.60
CA ARG A 59 -16.10 19.50 -18.61
C ARG A 59 -15.01 20.56 -18.54
N ARG A 60 -15.40 21.84 -18.39
CA ARG A 60 -14.46 22.94 -18.22
C ARG A 60 -14.23 23.22 -16.74
N TRP A 61 -12.97 23.50 -16.38
CA TRP A 61 -12.62 23.74 -14.99
C TRP A 61 -12.95 25.18 -14.63
N ASN A 62 -13.78 25.37 -13.61
CA ASN A 62 -14.22 26.68 -13.15
C ASN A 62 -14.43 26.64 -11.63
N LEU A 63 -13.86 27.61 -10.92
CA LEU A 63 -14.00 27.72 -9.46
C LEU A 63 -15.45 27.83 -9.00
N LYS A 64 -16.34 28.43 -9.82
CA LYS A 64 -17.77 28.57 -9.50
C LYS A 64 -18.55 27.25 -9.52
N ASP A 65 -17.95 26.20 -10.03
CA ASP A 65 -18.56 24.87 -10.14
C ASP A 65 -18.11 23.93 -9.03
N LEU A 66 -17.20 24.40 -8.16
CA LEU A 66 -16.65 23.61 -7.06
C LEU A 66 -17.40 23.92 -5.74
N PRO A 67 -17.56 22.91 -4.86
CA PRO A 67 -17.21 21.51 -5.08
C PRO A 67 -18.24 20.79 -5.97
N MET A 68 -17.74 19.89 -6.81
CA MET A 68 -18.52 18.91 -7.56
C MET A 68 -18.88 17.76 -6.62
N LEU A 69 -20.17 17.61 -6.34
CA LEU A 69 -20.72 16.63 -5.41
C LEU A 69 -21.89 15.87 -6.07
N PRO A 70 -21.62 14.95 -7.02
CA PRO A 70 -22.67 14.05 -7.50
C PRO A 70 -23.20 13.18 -6.35
N GLU A 71 -24.51 12.91 -6.37
CA GLU A 71 -25.18 12.04 -5.38
C GLU A 71 -24.61 10.63 -5.41
N ASP A 72 -24.45 10.07 -6.60
CA ASP A 72 -23.85 8.76 -6.84
C ASP A 72 -22.61 8.88 -7.71
N LEU A 73 -21.53 8.18 -7.36
CA LEU A 73 -20.36 8.05 -8.22
C LEU A 73 -20.57 6.93 -9.24
N ILE A 74 -20.52 7.30 -10.52
CA ILE A 74 -20.75 6.39 -11.65
C ILE A 74 -19.47 5.62 -11.92
N GLN A 75 -19.58 4.29 -12.05
CA GLN A 75 -18.49 3.43 -12.51
C GLN A 75 -18.54 3.32 -14.04
N VAL A 76 -17.39 3.47 -14.69
CA VAL A 76 -17.25 3.37 -16.16
C VAL A 76 -16.13 2.39 -16.54
N PRO A 77 -16.23 1.72 -17.70
CA PRO A 77 -15.14 0.91 -18.22
C PRO A 77 -13.88 1.75 -18.48
N ILE A 78 -12.72 1.19 -18.12
CA ILE A 78 -11.42 1.72 -18.56
C ILE A 78 -11.23 1.35 -20.03
N GLU A 79 -11.01 2.35 -20.89
CA GLU A 79 -11.00 2.18 -22.35
C GLU A 79 -9.91 1.19 -22.82
N GLN A 80 -8.72 1.29 -22.24
CA GLN A 80 -7.57 0.45 -22.59
C GLN A 80 -7.80 -1.03 -22.30
N THR A 81 -8.69 -1.35 -21.36
CA THR A 81 -8.97 -2.72 -20.92
C THR A 81 -10.41 -3.16 -21.22
N ARG A 82 -11.15 -2.38 -22.02
CA ARG A 82 -12.56 -2.61 -22.36
C ARG A 82 -12.81 -4.00 -22.94
N ASN A 83 -11.91 -4.48 -23.82
CA ASN A 83 -12.04 -5.80 -24.44
C ASN A 83 -12.11 -6.92 -23.39
N GLN A 84 -11.26 -6.87 -22.36
CA GLN A 84 -11.28 -7.86 -21.29
C GLN A 84 -12.55 -7.74 -20.44
N LEU A 85 -13.05 -6.52 -20.19
CA LEU A 85 -14.30 -6.33 -19.47
C LEU A 85 -15.48 -6.98 -20.23
N GLU A 86 -15.55 -6.81 -21.55
CA GLU A 86 -16.60 -7.43 -22.35
C GLU A 86 -16.50 -8.96 -22.37
N VAL A 87 -15.29 -9.53 -22.36
CA VAL A 87 -15.10 -10.98 -22.15
C VAL A 87 -15.68 -11.41 -20.81
N VAL A 88 -15.34 -10.72 -19.72
CA VAL A 88 -15.84 -11.08 -18.37
C VAL A 88 -17.36 -10.94 -18.29
N LYS A 89 -17.94 -9.87 -18.85
CA LYS A 89 -19.39 -9.67 -18.91
C LYS A 89 -20.08 -10.78 -19.71
N ALA A 90 -19.54 -11.15 -20.86
CA ALA A 90 -20.08 -12.23 -21.68
C ALA A 90 -20.06 -13.57 -20.94
N LEU A 91 -18.98 -13.84 -20.18
CA LEU A 91 -18.87 -15.04 -19.35
C LEU A 91 -19.87 -15.04 -18.19
N LEU A 92 -20.04 -13.91 -17.50
CA LEU A 92 -21.02 -13.75 -16.43
C LEU A 92 -22.47 -13.92 -16.93
N ALA A 93 -22.75 -13.57 -18.19
CA ALA A 93 -24.07 -13.72 -18.79
C ALA A 93 -24.37 -15.13 -19.33
N ARG A 94 -23.39 -16.05 -19.33
CA ARG A 94 -23.60 -17.42 -19.85
C ARG A 94 -24.61 -18.18 -18.97
N SER A 95 -25.54 -18.86 -19.62
CA SER A 95 -26.58 -19.65 -18.92
C SER A 95 -26.05 -20.89 -18.20
N ASP A 96 -24.85 -21.36 -18.52
CA ASP A 96 -24.19 -22.47 -17.81
C ASP A 96 -23.34 -22.01 -16.63
N VAL A 97 -23.22 -20.69 -16.37
CA VAL A 97 -22.54 -20.14 -15.20
C VAL A 97 -23.53 -19.91 -14.07
N GLU A 98 -23.35 -20.62 -12.96
CA GLU A 98 -24.25 -20.54 -11.79
C GLU A 98 -23.67 -19.70 -10.66
N THR A 99 -22.35 -19.75 -10.50
CA THR A 99 -21.65 -19.14 -9.37
C THR A 99 -20.42 -18.40 -9.85
N LEU A 100 -20.21 -17.19 -9.33
CA LEU A 100 -18.98 -16.45 -9.47
C LEU A 100 -18.10 -16.70 -8.24
N VAL A 101 -16.85 -17.09 -8.46
CA VAL A 101 -15.81 -17.16 -7.43
C VAL A 101 -14.91 -15.95 -7.60
N ILE A 102 -14.93 -15.03 -6.64
CA ILE A 102 -14.00 -13.92 -6.55
C ILE A 102 -12.64 -14.48 -6.12
N ALA A 103 -11.64 -14.36 -6.99
CA ALA A 103 -10.26 -14.83 -6.77
C ALA A 103 -9.23 -13.72 -7.00
N THR A 104 -9.64 -12.46 -6.79
CA THR A 104 -8.75 -11.30 -6.70
C THR A 104 -7.92 -11.32 -5.41
N ASP A 105 -6.93 -10.44 -5.26
CA ASP A 105 -6.06 -10.43 -4.09
C ASP A 105 -6.87 -10.35 -2.77
N ALA A 106 -6.39 -11.04 -1.74
CA ALA A 106 -7.02 -11.14 -0.42
C ALA A 106 -6.89 -9.83 0.38
N GLY A 107 -7.60 -8.79 -0.07
CA GLY A 107 -7.57 -7.47 0.53
C GLY A 107 -8.66 -6.56 -0.02
N ARG A 108 -8.71 -5.36 0.55
CA ARG A 108 -9.76 -4.37 0.28
C ARG A 108 -9.88 -3.98 -1.20
N GLU A 109 -8.75 -3.72 -1.85
CA GLU A 109 -8.74 -3.35 -3.27
C GLU A 109 -9.17 -4.52 -4.17
N GLY A 110 -8.80 -5.75 -3.80
CA GLY A 110 -9.22 -6.96 -4.52
C GLY A 110 -10.75 -7.13 -4.51
N GLU A 111 -11.41 -6.84 -3.39
CA GLU A 111 -12.88 -6.81 -3.34
C GLU A 111 -13.46 -5.75 -4.29
N LEU A 112 -12.93 -4.53 -4.26
CA LEU A 112 -13.38 -3.42 -5.11
C LEU A 112 -13.33 -3.77 -6.59
N VAL A 113 -12.19 -4.33 -7.05
CA VAL A 113 -11.98 -4.73 -8.45
C VAL A 113 -13.07 -5.70 -8.90
N ALA A 114 -13.30 -6.78 -8.15
CA ALA A 114 -14.27 -7.79 -8.53
C ALA A 114 -15.71 -7.25 -8.48
N ARG A 115 -16.06 -6.52 -7.43
CA ARG A 115 -17.43 -6.02 -7.19
C ARG A 115 -17.85 -4.94 -8.18
N TRP A 116 -16.93 -4.09 -8.65
CA TRP A 116 -17.21 -3.13 -9.71
C TRP A 116 -17.44 -3.80 -11.07
N ILE A 117 -16.68 -4.85 -11.38
CA ILE A 117 -16.91 -5.67 -12.59
C ILE A 117 -18.28 -6.35 -12.49
N MET A 118 -18.61 -6.95 -11.34
CA MET A 118 -19.93 -7.55 -11.10
C MET A 118 -21.07 -6.54 -11.29
N LYS A 119 -20.93 -5.32 -10.76
CA LYS A 119 -21.92 -4.25 -10.90
C LYS A 119 -22.15 -3.89 -12.36
N LEU A 120 -21.09 -3.70 -13.15
CA LEU A 120 -21.22 -3.38 -14.59
C LEU A 120 -21.70 -4.56 -15.44
N ALA A 121 -21.53 -5.79 -14.96
CA ALA A 121 -22.06 -6.98 -15.60
C ALA A 121 -23.52 -7.31 -15.20
N ASP A 122 -24.11 -6.53 -14.29
CA ASP A 122 -25.41 -6.82 -13.64
C ASP A 122 -25.50 -8.25 -13.06
N TRP A 123 -24.38 -8.76 -12.54
CA TRP A 123 -24.35 -10.10 -11.94
C TRP A 123 -25.07 -10.11 -10.59
N LYS A 124 -26.10 -10.97 -10.48
CA LYS A 124 -26.92 -11.17 -9.27
C LYS A 124 -26.96 -12.63 -8.79
N GLY A 125 -26.14 -13.48 -9.39
CA GLY A 125 -26.06 -14.90 -9.06
C GLY A 125 -25.27 -15.19 -7.78
N ALA A 126 -25.21 -16.46 -7.41
CA ALA A 126 -24.44 -16.90 -6.24
C ALA A 126 -22.97 -16.46 -6.37
N THR A 127 -22.40 -15.95 -5.28
CA THR A 127 -21.03 -15.44 -5.28
C THR A 127 -20.26 -15.98 -4.07
N GLU A 128 -19.11 -16.57 -4.35
CA GLU A 128 -18.18 -17.12 -3.36
C GLU A 128 -16.85 -16.36 -3.43
N ARG A 129 -16.05 -16.48 -2.37
CA ARG A 129 -14.75 -15.81 -2.24
C ARG A 129 -13.64 -16.82 -1.94
N LEU A 130 -12.61 -16.82 -2.78
CA LEU A 130 -11.36 -17.51 -2.54
C LEU A 130 -10.41 -16.60 -1.76
N TRP A 131 -10.12 -16.91 -0.50
CA TRP A 131 -9.26 -16.09 0.35
C TRP A 131 -7.95 -16.82 0.69
N ILE A 132 -6.90 -16.59 -0.11
CA ILE A 132 -5.59 -17.25 0.04
C ILE A 132 -4.45 -16.22 0.03
N SER A 133 -3.40 -16.47 0.82
CA SER A 133 -2.19 -15.63 0.91
C SER A 133 -0.96 -16.24 0.19
N SER A 134 -1.13 -17.42 -0.39
CA SER A 134 -0.09 -18.21 -1.06
C SER A 134 -0.60 -18.76 -2.39
N GLN A 135 0.25 -18.71 -3.42
CA GLN A 135 -0.06 -19.19 -4.78
C GLN A 135 0.47 -20.61 -5.05
N THR A 136 0.72 -21.38 -4.00
CA THR A 136 1.10 -22.80 -4.15
C THR A 136 -0.11 -23.65 -4.54
N ASN A 137 0.12 -24.75 -5.27
CA ASN A 137 -0.97 -25.64 -5.68
C ASN A 137 -1.75 -26.20 -4.48
N ALA A 138 -1.07 -26.46 -3.36
CA ALA A 138 -1.68 -26.93 -2.13
C ALA A 138 -2.61 -25.87 -1.52
N ALA A 139 -2.14 -24.62 -1.38
CA ALA A 139 -2.94 -23.52 -0.86
C ALA A 139 -4.15 -23.21 -1.75
N ILE A 140 -3.99 -23.27 -3.08
CA ILE A 140 -5.10 -23.09 -4.02
C ILE A 140 -6.13 -24.21 -3.84
N ALA A 141 -5.70 -25.49 -3.81
CA ALA A 141 -6.61 -26.61 -3.65
C ALA A 141 -7.39 -26.55 -2.33
N GLU A 142 -6.71 -26.24 -1.21
CA GLU A 142 -7.34 -26.04 0.09
C GLU A 142 -8.30 -24.85 0.09
N GLY A 143 -7.93 -23.74 -0.55
CA GLY A 143 -8.78 -22.55 -0.67
C GLY A 143 -10.06 -22.83 -1.45
N PHE A 144 -9.99 -23.61 -2.54
CA PHE A 144 -11.17 -24.01 -3.30
C PHE A 144 -12.05 -25.03 -2.56
N ALA A 145 -11.47 -25.86 -1.69
CA ALA A 145 -12.25 -26.73 -0.81
C ALA A 145 -12.98 -25.95 0.28
N ASN A 146 -12.51 -24.74 0.63
CA ASN A 146 -13.00 -23.93 1.75
C ASN A 146 -13.48 -22.53 1.31
N LEU A 147 -14.09 -22.42 0.13
CA LEU A 147 -14.64 -21.17 -0.37
C LEU A 147 -15.60 -20.55 0.65
N LYS A 148 -15.52 -19.23 0.79
CA LYS A 148 -16.34 -18.46 1.71
C LYS A 148 -17.50 -17.81 0.97
N ASP A 149 -18.59 -17.55 1.67
CA ASP A 149 -19.62 -16.67 1.14
C ASP A 149 -19.02 -15.27 0.92
N ALA A 150 -19.23 -14.70 -0.27
CA ALA A 150 -18.73 -13.36 -0.57
C ALA A 150 -19.33 -12.28 0.35
N ALA A 151 -20.53 -12.49 0.89
CA ALA A 151 -21.19 -11.57 1.81
C ALA A 151 -20.37 -11.30 3.10
N LEU A 152 -19.50 -12.22 3.49
CA LEU A 152 -18.58 -12.03 4.62
C LEU A 152 -17.60 -10.87 4.41
N TYR A 153 -17.41 -10.42 3.17
CA TYR A 153 -16.47 -9.38 2.79
C TYR A 153 -17.16 -8.08 2.34
N ASP A 154 -18.48 -7.94 2.54
CA ASP A 154 -19.23 -6.77 2.09
C ASP A 154 -18.75 -5.48 2.77
N THR A 155 -18.48 -5.52 4.08
CA THR A 155 -17.91 -4.37 4.82
C THR A 155 -16.52 -3.99 4.33
N LEU A 156 -15.72 -4.98 3.89
CA LEU A 156 -14.41 -4.74 3.31
C LEU A 156 -14.54 -4.05 1.95
N TYR A 157 -15.48 -4.50 1.11
CA TYR A 157 -15.83 -3.84 -0.14
C TYR A 157 -16.33 -2.40 0.08
N GLU A 158 -17.25 -2.18 1.03
CA GLU A 158 -17.80 -0.85 1.37
C GLU A 158 -16.71 0.13 1.82
N ALA A 159 -15.76 -0.35 2.62
CA ALA A 159 -14.59 0.43 3.01
C ALA A 159 -13.72 0.81 1.79
N ALA A 160 -13.59 -0.09 0.81
CA ALA A 160 -12.84 0.17 -0.42
C ALA A 160 -13.54 1.24 -1.27
N GLN A 161 -14.86 1.11 -1.41
CA GLN A 161 -15.68 2.03 -2.16
C GLN A 161 -15.68 3.44 -1.53
N SER A 162 -15.79 3.52 -0.21
CA SER A 162 -15.75 4.78 0.54
C SER A 162 -14.39 5.47 0.38
N ARG A 163 -13.29 4.71 0.39
CA ARG A 163 -11.97 5.26 0.08
C ARG A 163 -11.89 5.80 -1.34
N ALA A 164 -12.30 5.03 -2.33
CA ALA A 164 -12.30 5.46 -3.73
C ALA A 164 -13.14 6.74 -3.93
N ALA A 165 -14.29 6.82 -3.26
CA ALA A 165 -15.14 8.00 -3.26
C ALA A 165 -14.45 9.21 -2.62
N ALA A 166 -13.88 9.05 -1.42
CA ALA A 166 -13.16 10.13 -0.74
C ALA A 166 -11.98 10.65 -1.57
N ASP A 167 -11.21 9.75 -2.17
CA ASP A 167 -10.07 10.10 -3.02
C ASP A 167 -10.55 10.82 -4.31
N TRP A 168 -11.70 10.44 -4.88
CA TRP A 168 -12.31 11.15 -6.00
C TRP A 168 -12.79 12.56 -5.59
N TYR A 169 -13.57 12.68 -4.52
CA TYR A 169 -14.12 13.98 -4.07
C TYR A 169 -13.02 14.95 -3.69
N VAL A 170 -12.03 14.52 -2.90
CA VAL A 170 -10.90 15.38 -2.51
C VAL A 170 -10.01 15.67 -3.71
N GLY A 171 -9.60 14.63 -4.45
CA GLY A 171 -8.67 14.75 -5.56
C GLY A 171 -9.21 15.64 -6.67
N MET A 172 -10.42 15.37 -7.15
CA MET A 172 -11.02 16.13 -8.26
C MET A 172 -11.30 17.57 -7.87
N ASN A 173 -11.82 17.84 -6.68
CA ASN A 173 -12.18 19.19 -6.30
C ASN A 173 -10.95 20.04 -5.95
N VAL A 174 -10.04 19.53 -5.13
CA VAL A 174 -8.89 20.33 -4.67
C VAL A 174 -7.90 20.54 -5.81
N THR A 175 -7.63 19.52 -6.64
CA THR A 175 -6.77 19.68 -7.83
C THR A 175 -7.32 20.74 -8.79
N ARG A 176 -8.63 20.72 -9.06
CA ARG A 176 -9.27 21.73 -9.92
C ARG A 176 -9.23 23.12 -9.29
N ALA A 177 -9.49 23.23 -7.99
CA ALA A 177 -9.44 24.50 -7.27
C ALA A 177 -8.05 25.12 -7.34
N MET A 178 -7.01 24.36 -6.97
CA MET A 178 -5.62 24.81 -7.01
C MET A 178 -5.20 25.18 -8.44
N THR A 179 -5.54 24.33 -9.41
CA THR A 179 -5.15 24.59 -10.80
C THR A 179 -5.79 25.85 -11.36
N CYS A 180 -7.07 26.10 -11.07
CA CYS A 180 -7.75 27.32 -11.50
C CYS A 180 -7.27 28.56 -10.75
N ALA A 181 -6.95 28.45 -9.45
CA ALA A 181 -6.53 29.59 -8.64
C ALA A 181 -5.13 30.10 -9.00
N TYR A 182 -4.22 29.20 -9.37
CA TYR A 182 -2.82 29.51 -9.67
C TYR A 182 -2.47 29.48 -11.17
N ASP A 183 -3.44 29.16 -12.03
CA ASP A 183 -3.23 28.96 -13.47
C ASP A 183 -2.05 28.02 -13.79
N ALA A 184 -1.91 26.97 -12.99
CA ALA A 184 -0.81 26.00 -13.06
C ALA A 184 -1.31 24.60 -12.74
N LYS A 185 -0.77 23.56 -13.38
CA LYS A 185 -1.20 22.17 -13.12
C LYS A 185 -0.70 21.72 -11.74
N LEU A 186 -1.57 21.83 -10.74
CA LEU A 186 -1.26 21.48 -9.34
C LEU A 186 -2.16 20.34 -8.90
N SER A 187 -1.57 19.15 -8.70
CA SER A 187 -2.29 18.00 -8.14
C SER A 187 -2.35 18.10 -6.62
N ALA A 188 -3.51 17.79 -6.06
CA ALA A 188 -3.72 17.72 -4.64
C ALA A 188 -4.56 16.49 -4.30
N GLY A 189 -4.29 15.89 -3.15
CA GLY A 189 -5.02 14.71 -2.71
C GLY A 189 -4.67 14.32 -1.29
N ARG A 190 -5.57 13.54 -0.68
CA ARG A 190 -5.51 13.14 0.73
C ARG A 190 -4.22 12.42 1.14
N VAL A 191 -3.49 11.81 0.19
CA VAL A 191 -2.21 11.13 0.45
C VAL A 191 -1.02 11.95 -0.01
N GLN A 192 -0.98 12.34 -1.30
CA GLN A 192 0.16 13.06 -1.87
C GLN A 192 0.43 14.40 -1.18
N THR A 193 -0.61 15.13 -0.78
CA THR A 193 -0.46 16.48 -0.22
C THR A 193 0.11 16.44 1.20
N PRO A 194 -0.37 15.61 2.14
CA PRO A 194 0.29 15.44 3.43
C PRO A 194 1.73 14.89 3.31
N THR A 195 2.00 13.98 2.37
CA THR A 195 3.38 13.51 2.14
C THR A 195 4.31 14.65 1.73
N LEU A 196 3.87 15.51 0.83
CA LEU A 196 4.63 16.70 0.44
C LEU A 196 4.79 17.68 1.61
N ALA A 197 3.74 17.87 2.42
CA ALA A 197 3.80 18.72 3.59
C ALA A 197 4.87 18.26 4.58
N LEU A 198 4.98 16.95 4.85
CA LEU A 198 6.05 16.41 5.71
C LEU A 198 7.46 16.74 5.20
N MET A 199 7.66 16.75 3.88
CA MET A 199 8.94 17.15 3.29
C MET A 199 9.18 18.64 3.40
N SER A 200 8.15 19.46 3.14
CA SER A 200 8.23 20.91 3.28
C SER A 200 8.50 21.34 4.72
N ASP A 201 7.82 20.74 5.69
CA ASP A 201 8.00 21.02 7.11
C ASP A 201 9.43 20.67 7.57
N ARG A 202 9.98 19.57 7.05
CA ARG A 202 11.38 19.19 7.31
C ARG A 202 12.37 20.18 6.69
N GLU A 203 12.10 20.69 5.49
CA GLU A 203 12.95 21.70 4.87
C GLU A 203 12.90 23.01 5.66
N ASP A 204 11.70 23.45 6.07
CA ASP A 204 11.52 24.60 6.96
C ASP A 204 12.29 24.45 8.28
N GLU A 205 12.30 23.25 8.88
CA GLU A 205 13.11 22.93 10.07
C GLU A 205 14.61 23.08 9.81
N ILE A 206 15.09 22.65 8.64
CA ILE A 206 16.49 22.77 8.23
C ILE A 206 16.87 24.22 7.96
N GLU A 207 16.03 24.98 7.25
CA GLU A 207 16.28 26.39 6.94
C GLU A 207 16.29 27.27 8.20
N ARG A 208 15.44 26.94 9.19
CA ARG A 208 15.38 27.64 10.49
C ARG A 208 16.44 27.16 11.48
N PHE A 209 17.20 26.11 11.16
CA PHE A 209 18.20 25.58 12.07
C PHE A 209 19.39 26.54 12.19
N GLU A 210 19.50 27.19 13.35
CA GLU A 210 20.67 27.96 13.72
C GLU A 210 21.63 27.08 14.54
N GLY A 211 22.73 26.67 13.89
CA GLY A 211 23.77 25.88 14.55
C GLY A 211 24.45 26.68 15.66
N ALA A 212 24.55 26.08 16.85
CA ALA A 212 25.30 26.64 17.97
C ALA A 212 26.54 25.78 18.26
N PHE A 213 27.66 26.45 18.53
CA PHE A 213 28.85 25.77 19.06
C PHE A 213 28.58 25.28 20.47
N TYR A 214 29.04 24.07 20.76
CA TYR A 214 29.11 23.54 22.11
C TYR A 214 30.39 22.72 22.24
N TRP A 215 30.88 22.64 23.47
CA TRP A 215 32.06 21.90 23.84
C TRP A 215 31.64 20.70 24.69
N THR A 216 32.45 19.65 24.66
CA THR A 216 32.29 18.48 25.52
C THR A 216 33.63 18.21 26.18
N LEU A 217 33.61 17.74 27.43
CA LEU A 217 34.81 17.30 28.13
C LEU A 217 34.76 15.79 28.30
N ARG A 218 35.85 15.13 27.91
CA ARG A 218 36.01 13.68 28.03
C ARG A 218 37.32 13.40 28.75
N ALA A 219 37.25 12.79 29.93
CA ALA A 219 38.40 12.41 30.72
C ALA A 219 38.83 10.98 30.40
N ASP A 220 40.13 10.76 30.25
CA ASP A 220 40.76 9.44 30.08
C ASP A 220 41.27 8.94 31.44
N PHE A 221 40.67 7.85 31.95
CA PHE A 221 41.08 7.19 33.17
C PHE A 221 41.91 5.92 32.89
N THR A 222 42.56 5.84 31.72
CA THR A 222 43.34 4.69 31.21
C THR A 222 42.49 3.46 30.86
N HIS A 223 41.59 3.04 31.76
CA HIS A 223 40.75 1.86 31.58
C HIS A 223 39.40 2.18 30.91
N PHE A 224 38.94 3.42 31.03
CA PHE A 224 37.70 3.87 30.44
C PHE A 224 37.74 5.39 30.25
N TRP A 225 36.78 5.89 29.47
CA TRP A 225 36.54 7.31 29.30
C TRP A 225 35.29 7.74 30.04
N ALA A 226 35.32 8.92 30.66
CA ALA A 226 34.13 9.53 31.26
C ALA A 226 33.80 10.83 30.53
N SER A 227 32.52 11.05 30.24
CA SER A 227 32.02 12.34 29.74
C SER A 227 31.58 13.21 30.92
N TYR A 228 31.88 14.50 30.86
CA TYR A 228 31.36 15.47 31.83
C TYR A 228 29.92 15.85 31.48
N TYR A 229 29.04 15.85 32.48
CA TYR A 229 27.64 16.24 32.36
C TYR A 229 27.40 17.50 33.21
N PRO A 230 27.40 18.71 32.62
CA PRO A 230 27.03 19.93 33.35
C PRO A 230 25.58 19.90 33.87
N GLU A 231 24.71 19.12 33.22
CA GLU A 231 23.29 18.95 33.57
C GLU A 231 22.86 17.49 33.40
N GLU A 232 21.82 17.10 34.12
CA GLU A 232 21.22 15.75 34.07
C GLU A 232 20.73 15.48 32.65
N ASN A 233 21.48 14.69 31.88
CA ASN A 233 21.26 14.31 30.46
C ASN A 233 21.85 15.23 29.37
N SER A 234 22.76 16.15 29.70
CA SER A 234 23.49 16.91 28.68
C SER A 234 24.99 16.86 28.92
N VAL A 235 25.76 16.56 27.87
CA VAL A 235 27.24 16.69 27.86
C VAL A 235 27.71 18.05 27.31
N ARG A 236 26.77 18.91 26.92
CA ARG A 236 27.07 20.14 26.17
C ARG A 236 27.42 21.28 27.11
N ILE A 237 28.56 21.90 26.87
CA ILE A 237 29.01 23.14 27.52
C ILE A 237 28.88 24.25 26.49
N GLY A 238 28.13 25.32 26.81
CA GLY A 238 27.82 26.39 25.85
C GLY A 238 28.91 27.45 25.66
N SER A 239 29.97 27.44 26.48
CA SER A 239 31.09 28.40 26.43
C SER A 239 32.42 27.66 26.36
N GLU A 240 33.27 28.09 25.42
CA GLU A 240 34.63 27.59 25.27
C GLU A 240 35.46 27.88 26.52
N GLU A 241 35.34 29.08 27.08
CA GLU A 241 36.11 29.53 28.24
C GLU A 241 35.79 28.67 29.46
N VAL A 242 34.51 28.33 29.65
CA VAL A 242 34.07 27.42 30.72
C VAL A 242 34.66 26.04 30.50
N ALA A 243 34.60 25.50 29.27
CA ALA A 243 35.17 24.19 28.95
C ALA A 243 36.69 24.15 29.21
N GLN A 244 37.45 25.16 28.75
CA GLN A 244 38.89 25.27 28.95
C GLN A 244 39.28 25.51 30.42
N SER A 245 38.46 26.23 31.19
CA SER A 245 38.67 26.40 32.63
C SER A 245 38.47 25.07 33.38
N LEU A 246 37.41 24.34 33.04
CA LEU A 246 37.13 23.03 33.61
C LEU A 246 38.23 22.03 33.26
N GLU A 247 38.65 21.95 32.00
CA GLU A 247 39.78 21.13 31.57
C GLU A 247 41.03 21.39 32.42
N ARG A 248 41.46 22.66 32.53
CA ARG A 248 42.62 23.04 33.34
C ARG A 248 42.49 22.67 34.81
N SER A 249 41.28 22.76 35.38
CA SER A 249 41.03 22.42 36.78
C SER A 249 41.01 20.91 37.05
N LEU A 250 40.70 20.10 36.03
CA LEU A 250 40.49 18.65 36.16
C LEU A 250 41.71 17.83 35.69
N ILE A 251 42.64 18.41 34.94
CA ILE A 251 43.90 17.74 34.55
C ILE A 251 44.62 17.22 35.80
N ALA A 252 45.03 15.95 35.75
CA ALA A 252 45.71 15.24 36.83
C ALA A 252 44.93 15.15 38.16
N SER A 253 43.62 15.41 38.15
CA SER A 253 42.75 15.17 39.30
C SER A 253 42.29 13.71 39.35
N GLU A 254 41.97 13.24 40.56
CA GLU A 254 41.42 11.89 40.78
C GLU A 254 39.88 11.90 40.70
N GLY A 255 39.31 10.86 40.11
CA GLY A 255 37.85 10.64 40.07
C GLY A 255 37.43 9.56 41.08
N ILE A 256 36.29 9.75 41.75
CA ILE A 256 35.71 8.75 42.65
C ILE A 256 34.49 8.13 41.98
N VAL A 257 34.48 6.80 41.85
CA VAL A 257 33.30 6.06 41.40
C VAL A 257 32.25 6.08 42.51
N THR A 258 31.13 6.76 42.28
CA THR A 258 30.03 6.88 43.24
C THR A 258 29.01 5.75 43.14
N ALA A 259 28.81 5.22 41.94
CA ALA A 259 27.88 4.12 41.66
C ALA A 259 28.35 3.29 40.47
N VAL A 260 28.07 1.99 40.50
CA VAL A 260 28.22 1.07 39.37
C VAL A 260 26.92 0.30 39.24
N GLU A 261 26.22 0.51 38.13
CA GLU A 261 25.00 -0.21 37.80
C GLU A 261 25.29 -1.24 36.72
N ARG A 262 24.86 -2.48 36.96
CA ARG A 262 24.92 -3.56 35.99
C ARG A 262 23.52 -4.09 35.75
N ALA A 263 23.09 -4.06 34.50
CA ALA A 263 21.79 -4.58 34.09
C ALA A 263 21.99 -5.62 32.98
N ASP A 264 21.37 -6.78 33.14
CA ASP A 264 21.27 -7.76 32.06
C ASP A 264 20.21 -7.28 31.08
N ARG A 265 20.58 -7.15 29.80
CA ARG A 265 19.67 -6.78 28.72
C ARG A 265 19.49 -7.98 27.80
N SER A 266 18.24 -8.27 27.46
CA SER A 266 17.88 -9.25 26.44
C SER A 266 17.15 -8.51 25.33
N GLU A 267 17.57 -8.75 24.09
CA GLU A 267 16.92 -8.23 22.90
C GLU A 267 16.23 -9.40 22.18
N ALA A 268 14.93 -9.27 21.95
CA ALA A 268 14.18 -10.26 21.19
C ALA A 268 14.50 -10.14 19.69
N PRO A 269 14.45 -11.23 18.92
CA PRO A 269 14.55 -11.14 17.47
C PRO A 269 13.42 -10.26 16.91
N PRO A 270 13.66 -9.54 15.80
CA PRO A 270 12.63 -8.75 15.15
C PRO A 270 11.49 -9.65 14.66
N LEU A 271 10.28 -9.07 14.57
CA LEU A 271 9.13 -9.72 13.95
C LEU A 271 9.37 -9.95 12.45
N ALA A 272 8.51 -10.76 11.84
CA ALA A 272 8.48 -10.90 10.39
C ALA A 272 8.22 -9.54 9.70
N TYR A 273 8.55 -9.49 8.41
CA TYR A 273 8.41 -8.28 7.61
C TYR A 273 6.96 -8.05 7.18
N ASP A 274 6.48 -6.83 7.39
CA ASP A 274 5.49 -6.21 6.51
C ASP A 274 6.20 -5.55 5.31
N LEU A 275 5.43 -5.02 4.35
CA LEU A 275 6.03 -4.38 3.17
C LEU A 275 6.84 -3.12 3.52
N THR A 276 6.43 -2.33 4.51
CA THR A 276 7.06 -1.04 4.83
C THR A 276 8.42 -1.24 5.47
N GLU A 277 8.53 -2.15 6.42
CA GLU A 277 9.79 -2.49 7.10
C GLU A 277 10.76 -3.15 6.13
N LEU A 278 10.27 -4.02 5.25
CA LEU A 278 11.11 -4.58 4.18
C LEU A 278 11.61 -3.50 3.23
N GLN A 279 10.77 -2.54 2.82
CA GLN A 279 11.18 -1.42 1.98
C GLN A 279 12.22 -0.54 2.68
N ARG A 280 12.10 -0.35 3.99
CA ARG A 280 13.06 0.43 4.78
C ARG A 280 14.40 -0.26 4.86
N ASP A 281 14.43 -1.54 5.19
CA ASP A 281 15.66 -2.32 5.29
C ASP A 281 16.30 -2.52 3.91
N ALA A 282 15.52 -2.77 2.87
CA ALA A 282 16.02 -2.88 1.51
C ALA A 282 16.63 -1.56 1.01
N ASN A 283 16.06 -0.42 1.40
CA ASN A 283 16.66 0.88 1.08
C ASN A 283 17.99 1.09 1.81
N ILE A 284 18.04 0.80 3.12
CA ILE A 284 19.26 0.99 3.93
C ILE A 284 20.38 0.02 3.51
N LEU A 285 20.04 -1.25 3.28
CA LEU A 285 21.02 -2.31 3.08
C LEU A 285 21.41 -2.50 1.61
N LEU A 286 20.49 -2.23 0.68
CA LEU A 286 20.63 -2.57 -0.74
C LEU A 286 20.43 -1.39 -1.68
N ASP A 287 20.16 -0.18 -1.17
CA ASP A 287 19.86 1.03 -1.95
C ASP A 287 18.69 0.86 -2.93
N LEU A 288 17.75 -0.04 -2.62
CA LEU A 288 16.55 -0.23 -3.43
C LEU A 288 15.52 0.83 -3.08
N SER A 289 14.89 1.41 -4.09
CA SER A 289 13.70 2.23 -3.88
C SER A 289 12.53 1.36 -3.38
N ALA A 290 11.52 2.01 -2.77
CA ALA A 290 10.29 1.34 -2.37
C ALA A 290 9.61 0.60 -3.54
N LYS A 291 9.70 1.18 -4.76
CA LYS A 291 9.16 0.58 -5.98
C LYS A 291 9.95 -0.65 -6.41
N GLU A 292 11.27 -0.57 -6.50
CA GLU A 292 12.12 -1.70 -6.89
C GLU A 292 11.99 -2.87 -5.93
N THR A 293 11.90 -2.59 -4.63
CA THR A 293 11.65 -3.60 -3.60
C THR A 293 10.31 -4.30 -3.84
N LEU A 294 9.23 -3.54 -4.06
CA LEU A 294 7.90 -4.11 -4.33
C LEU A 294 7.86 -4.91 -5.63
N ASP A 295 8.45 -4.39 -6.70
CA ASP A 295 8.48 -5.06 -8.02
C ASP A 295 9.27 -6.39 -7.94
N THR A 296 10.37 -6.40 -7.19
CA THR A 296 11.17 -7.61 -6.92
C THR A 296 10.37 -8.62 -6.11
N LEU A 297 9.75 -8.18 -5.00
CA LEU A 297 8.94 -9.04 -4.14
C LEU A 297 7.72 -9.60 -4.87
N GLN A 298 7.08 -8.82 -5.75
CA GLN A 298 6.02 -9.30 -6.64
C GLN A 298 6.50 -10.40 -7.58
N GLY A 299 7.71 -10.28 -8.13
CA GLY A 299 8.33 -11.35 -8.91
C GLY A 299 8.53 -12.63 -8.08
N LEU A 300 9.03 -12.50 -6.85
CA LEU A 300 9.21 -13.63 -5.93
C LEU A 300 7.89 -14.29 -5.55
N TYR A 301 6.82 -13.52 -5.38
CA TYR A 301 5.48 -14.01 -5.06
C TYR A 301 4.82 -14.69 -6.27
N GLU A 302 4.64 -13.98 -7.38
CA GLU A 302 3.82 -14.46 -8.51
C GLU A 302 4.56 -15.47 -9.40
N ARG A 303 5.85 -15.21 -9.70
CA ARG A 303 6.63 -15.99 -10.67
C ARG A 303 7.34 -17.16 -10.00
N HIS A 304 8.02 -16.90 -8.88
CA HIS A 304 8.89 -17.88 -8.25
C HIS A 304 8.24 -18.62 -7.08
N ARG A 305 7.15 -18.08 -6.50
CA ARG A 305 6.39 -18.67 -5.38
C ARG A 305 7.26 -18.94 -4.15
N LEU A 306 8.20 -18.04 -3.88
CA LEU A 306 9.17 -18.16 -2.78
C LEU A 306 8.73 -17.43 -1.51
N VAL A 307 7.77 -16.50 -1.63
CA VAL A 307 7.29 -15.65 -0.54
C VAL A 307 5.76 -15.64 -0.52
N THR A 308 5.19 -15.18 0.60
CA THR A 308 3.75 -14.93 0.76
C THR A 308 3.35 -13.56 0.18
N TYR A 309 2.06 -13.23 0.30
CA TYR A 309 1.48 -12.01 -0.27
C TYR A 309 2.31 -10.74 0.02
N PRO A 310 2.79 -10.02 -1.02
CA PRO A 310 3.82 -8.99 -0.88
C PRO A 310 3.31 -7.61 -0.49
N ARG A 311 1.99 -7.45 -0.28
CA ARG A 311 1.36 -6.15 0.08
C ARG A 311 0.67 -6.24 1.44
N THR A 312 1.19 -7.06 2.34
CA THR A 312 0.68 -7.19 3.72
C THR A 312 1.25 -6.08 4.61
N ASP A 313 0.41 -5.62 5.54
CA ASP A 313 0.71 -4.74 6.66
C ASP A 313 0.81 -5.51 8.00
N SER A 314 0.74 -6.85 7.96
CA SER A 314 0.86 -7.71 9.15
C SER A 314 2.31 -8.10 9.42
N ARG A 315 2.68 -8.19 10.70
CA ARG A 315 3.98 -8.67 11.19
C ARG A 315 3.81 -9.83 12.17
#